data_AF-A0AA42Y054-F1
#
_entry.id   AF-A0AA42Y054-F1
#
_cell.length_a   1.000
_cell.length_b   1.000
_cell.length_c   1.000
_cell.angle_alpha   90.00
_cell.angle_beta   90.00
_cell.angle_gamma   90.00
#
_symmetry.space_group_name_H-M   'P 1'
#
loop_
_entity.id
_entity.type
_entity.pdbx_description
1 polymer ?
#
loop_
_entity_poly.entity_id
_entity_poly.type
_entity_poly.pdbx_seq_one_letter_code
_entity_poly.pdbx_strand_id
1 'polypeptide(L)'
;MAVVRGDAVVVGAGLSGLCAARRLVRQGIDVKVVEARDRVGGRTWSQTIGQGRFDVGGQWIGPGQGRVKALAGELGLKTFQTHTSGKKVLEVEGKISTYKSSTPSLSVLGLIQMQGALSYLERVRKRVSPNAPLGADHADQLDAETLHTWRQRFVKSGKLIGVMDAAIRTIFGAEARDLSALYFLMYLNAGGGLLKLSEARGGAQQDRFVAGAQSISLGLAEKLGDAVILGKPVRKIVQSQDGVEVVTDDSVIEGRYAIVAVPPALAGRIGYEPGVSVGRDQLTQRFAMGATVKVVVTYERAFWREAGYSGEVVSSDGPFSVVYDNTSHDGKQPALVGFIVGNHARQWSSQPSADRERRVLAALARYFGDEARLCQEYHELDWGAEPWSGGCPVGGLPPGVLTSSFAHLRRPEGRIHWAGTESATEWMGYMEGAIQSGERAADEVLRRL
;
A
#
# COMPACT_ATOMS: atom_id res chain seq x y z
N MET A 1 -27.22 0.52 24.02
CA MET A 1 -26.03 1.03 23.30
C MET A 1 -25.52 2.26 24.02
N ALA A 2 -24.21 2.39 24.21
CA ALA A 2 -23.61 3.62 24.72
C ALA A 2 -23.65 4.72 23.64
N VAL A 3 -23.88 5.98 24.02
CA VAL A 3 -23.87 7.12 23.09
C VAL A 3 -22.65 7.98 23.38
N VAL A 4 -21.85 8.24 22.35
CA VAL A 4 -20.69 9.14 22.39
C VAL A 4 -20.94 10.29 21.43
N ARG A 5 -20.60 11.52 21.82
CA ARG A 5 -20.84 12.73 21.01
C ARG A 5 -19.54 13.43 20.64
N GLY A 6 -19.49 13.99 19.44
CA GLY A 6 -18.50 14.97 18.99
C GLY A 6 -19.06 15.83 17.85
N ASP A 7 -18.30 16.80 17.35
CA ASP A 7 -18.70 17.57 16.17
C ASP A 7 -18.48 16.81 14.86
N ALA A 8 -17.42 15.99 14.80
CA ALA A 8 -17.12 15.12 13.65
C ALA A 8 -16.70 13.72 14.07
N VAL A 9 -17.05 12.73 13.25
CA VAL A 9 -16.67 11.32 13.47
C VAL A 9 -15.75 10.86 12.34
N VAL A 10 -14.60 10.27 12.67
CA VAL A 10 -13.67 9.67 11.71
C VAL A 10 -13.71 8.16 11.84
N VAL A 11 -14.07 7.46 10.77
CA VAL A 11 -14.10 5.99 10.72
C VAL A 11 -12.76 5.47 10.19
N GLY A 12 -12.01 4.79 11.05
CA GLY A 12 -10.71 4.18 10.78
C GLY A 12 -9.53 4.99 11.35
N ALA A 13 -8.76 4.39 12.25
CA ALA A 13 -7.54 4.95 12.84
C ALA A 13 -6.26 4.49 12.08
N GLY A 14 -6.36 4.36 10.77
CA GLY A 14 -5.19 4.37 9.89
C GLY A 14 -4.60 5.77 9.78
N LEU A 15 -3.43 5.88 9.16
CA LEU A 15 -2.73 7.17 9.00
C LEU A 15 -3.63 8.28 8.39
N SER A 16 -4.50 7.93 7.43
CA SER A 16 -5.42 8.90 6.81
C SER A 16 -6.44 9.47 7.80
N GLY A 17 -7.09 8.60 8.58
CA GLY A 17 -8.09 9.04 9.56
C GLY A 17 -7.46 9.79 10.73
N LEU A 18 -6.30 9.34 11.23
CA LEU A 18 -5.58 10.06 12.29
C LEU A 18 -5.12 11.45 11.84
N CYS A 19 -4.67 11.60 10.59
CA CYS A 19 -4.32 12.91 10.04
C CYS A 19 -5.56 13.81 9.84
N ALA A 20 -6.69 13.26 9.40
CA ALA A 20 -7.95 13.99 9.33
C ALA A 20 -8.38 14.50 10.71
N ALA A 21 -8.37 13.63 11.72
CA ALA A 21 -8.70 13.98 13.10
C ALA A 21 -7.76 15.04 13.67
N ARG A 22 -6.44 14.88 13.50
CA ARG A 22 -5.45 15.89 13.92
C ARG A 22 -5.70 17.24 13.26
N ARG A 23 -6.06 17.26 11.97
CA ARG A 23 -6.34 18.50 11.23
C ARG A 23 -7.56 19.22 11.79
N LEU A 24 -8.64 18.49 12.08
CA LEU A 24 -9.87 19.02 12.67
C LEU A 24 -9.66 19.50 14.11
N VAL A 25 -9.00 18.71 14.97
CA VAL A 25 -8.71 19.08 16.37
C VAL A 25 -7.87 20.36 16.44
N ARG A 26 -6.93 20.57 15.51
CA ARG A 26 -6.16 21.82 15.41
C ARG A 26 -7.02 23.06 15.10
N GLN A 27 -8.24 22.87 14.62
CA GLN A 27 -9.22 23.94 14.41
C GLN A 27 -10.26 24.03 15.53
N GLY A 28 -10.04 23.32 16.66
CA GLY A 28 -10.94 23.34 17.81
C GLY A 28 -12.19 22.48 17.67
N ILE A 29 -12.26 21.61 16.66
CA ILE A 29 -13.40 20.70 16.45
C ILE A 29 -13.27 19.49 17.38
N ASP A 30 -14.34 19.13 18.10
CA ASP A 30 -14.37 17.86 18.87
C ASP A 30 -14.53 16.68 17.90
N VAL A 31 -13.55 15.78 17.90
CA VAL A 31 -13.52 14.64 16.98
C VAL A 31 -13.48 13.34 17.74
N LYS A 32 -14.24 12.35 17.27
CA LYS A 32 -14.11 10.94 17.67
C LYS A 32 -13.57 10.11 16.51
N VAL A 33 -12.50 9.36 16.74
CA VAL A 33 -11.94 8.41 15.78
C VAL A 33 -12.34 7.00 16.19
N VAL A 34 -13.08 6.30 15.33
CA VAL A 34 -13.65 4.98 15.63
C VAL A 34 -12.89 3.93 14.82
N GLU A 35 -12.22 2.99 15.48
CA GLU A 35 -11.37 1.97 14.86
C GLU A 35 -11.87 0.56 15.17
N ALA A 36 -11.90 -0.28 14.14
CA ALA A 36 -12.37 -1.66 14.25
C ALA A 36 -11.42 -2.55 15.06
N ARG A 37 -10.10 -2.34 14.92
CA ARG A 37 -9.08 -3.08 15.65
C ARG A 37 -8.85 -2.56 17.06
N ASP A 38 -8.14 -3.35 17.85
CA ASP A 38 -7.54 -2.99 19.14
C ASP A 38 -6.23 -2.18 19.00
N ARG A 39 -5.90 -1.73 17.78
CA ARG A 39 -4.69 -0.97 17.46
C ARG A 39 -4.93 0.09 16.40
N VAL A 40 -4.14 1.15 16.45
CA VAL A 40 -4.03 2.13 15.36
C VAL A 40 -3.01 1.70 14.29
N GLY A 41 -2.98 2.42 13.16
CA GLY A 41 -2.01 2.27 12.08
C GLY A 41 -2.56 1.60 10.83
N GLY A 42 -3.63 0.81 10.95
CA GLY A 42 -4.23 0.13 9.80
C GLY A 42 -3.20 -0.74 9.06
N ARG A 43 -2.86 -0.34 7.83
CA ARG A 43 -1.88 -1.01 6.95
C ARG A 43 -0.41 -0.74 7.30
N THR A 44 -0.12 0.18 8.23
CA THR A 44 1.20 0.25 8.87
C THR A 44 1.13 -0.51 10.19
N TRP A 45 1.92 -1.57 10.31
CA TRP A 45 1.96 -2.41 11.49
C TRP A 45 3.38 -2.92 11.71
N SER A 46 3.89 -2.70 12.93
CA SER A 46 5.23 -3.09 13.32
C SER A 46 5.16 -4.12 14.45
N GLN A 47 6.02 -5.12 14.41
CA GLN A 47 6.14 -6.19 15.40
C GLN A 47 7.60 -6.36 15.82
N THR A 48 7.81 -6.95 16.99
CA THR A 48 9.13 -7.39 17.42
C THR A 48 9.32 -8.83 16.93
N ILE A 49 10.39 -9.08 16.17
CA ILE A 49 10.74 -10.40 15.62
C ILE A 49 12.24 -10.59 15.90
N GLY A 50 12.59 -11.64 16.66
CA GLY A 50 13.90 -11.72 17.31
C GLY A 50 14.20 -10.49 18.16
N GLN A 51 15.39 -9.93 17.96
CA GLN A 51 15.86 -8.73 18.67
C GLN A 51 15.51 -7.42 17.95
N GLY A 52 14.84 -7.51 16.79
CA GLY A 52 14.55 -6.37 15.93
C GLY A 52 13.09 -5.93 15.97
N ARG A 53 12.86 -4.65 15.67
CA ARG A 53 11.54 -4.09 15.37
C ARG A 53 11.36 -4.03 13.85
N PHE A 54 10.42 -4.78 13.30
CA PHE A 54 10.17 -4.86 11.86
C PHE A 54 8.73 -4.52 11.52
N ASP A 55 8.54 -3.86 10.39
CA ASP A 55 7.23 -3.63 9.83
C ASP A 55 6.73 -4.89 9.11
N VAL A 56 5.56 -5.39 9.49
CA VAL A 56 4.81 -6.45 8.78
C VAL A 56 3.76 -5.85 7.82
N GLY A 57 3.57 -4.53 7.87
CA GLY A 57 2.79 -3.74 6.90
C GLY A 57 3.64 -2.84 6.00
N GLY A 58 3.09 -1.67 5.63
CA GLY A 58 3.84 -0.63 4.92
C GLY A 58 5.01 -0.13 5.76
N GLN A 59 6.19 0.02 5.15
CA GLN A 59 7.44 0.26 5.91
C GLN A 59 8.37 1.35 5.35
N TRP A 60 8.19 1.71 4.07
CA TRP A 60 9.13 2.59 3.38
C TRP A 60 8.57 3.98 3.12
N ILE A 61 9.47 4.96 3.14
CA ILE A 61 9.27 6.29 2.57
C ILE A 61 10.44 6.64 1.64
N GLY A 62 10.26 7.65 0.79
CA GLY A 62 11.29 8.05 -0.15
C GLY A 62 11.20 9.51 -0.63
N PRO A 63 12.11 9.94 -1.52
CA PRO A 63 12.16 11.31 -2.01
C PRO A 63 10.85 11.76 -2.67
N GLY A 64 10.37 12.95 -2.29
CA GLY A 64 9.10 13.50 -2.76
C GLY A 64 7.89 13.14 -1.90
N GLN A 65 8.07 12.41 -0.79
CA GLN A 65 7.04 12.19 0.23
C GLN A 65 7.24 13.18 1.39
N GLY A 66 6.86 14.44 1.14
CA GLY A 66 7.14 15.56 2.04
C GLY A 66 6.29 15.56 3.31
N ARG A 67 5.00 15.18 3.21
CA ARG A 67 4.07 15.22 4.35
C ARG A 67 4.44 14.19 5.40
N VAL A 68 4.75 12.96 4.99
CA VAL A 68 5.17 11.90 5.93
C VAL A 68 6.50 12.24 6.60
N LYS A 69 7.44 12.84 5.87
CA LYS A 69 8.73 13.30 6.42
C LYS A 69 8.54 14.43 7.42
N ALA A 70 7.70 15.42 7.11
CA ALA A 70 7.39 16.52 8.01
C ALA A 70 6.72 16.03 9.30
N LEU A 71 5.76 15.09 9.17
CA LEU A 71 5.08 14.51 10.32
C LEU A 71 6.01 13.65 11.18
N ALA A 72 6.92 12.89 10.56
CA ALA A 72 7.96 12.16 11.28
C ALA A 72 8.85 13.10 12.10
N GLY A 73 9.25 14.25 11.52
CA GLY A 73 10.00 15.30 12.20
C GLY A 73 9.25 15.90 13.39
N GLU A 74 7.95 16.21 13.23
CA GLU A 74 7.09 16.71 14.32
C GLU A 74 7.00 15.73 15.50
N LEU A 75 7.00 14.43 15.21
CA LEU A 75 6.93 13.36 16.20
C LEU A 75 8.31 12.93 16.73
N GLY A 76 9.39 13.56 16.30
CA GLY A 76 10.76 13.19 16.72
C GLY A 76 11.21 11.81 16.23
N LEU A 77 10.58 11.27 15.18
CA LEU A 77 10.85 9.93 14.66
C LEU A 77 12.10 9.94 13.75
N LYS A 78 12.96 8.95 13.94
CA LYS A 78 14.19 8.77 13.15
C LYS A 78 13.96 7.77 12.02
N THR A 79 14.64 8.01 10.90
CA THR A 79 14.68 7.10 9.75
C THR A 79 16.11 6.64 9.47
N PHE A 80 16.24 5.57 8.70
CA PHE A 80 17.51 5.03 8.24
C PHE A 80 17.35 4.44 6.84
N GLN A 81 18.44 4.39 6.08
CA GLN A 81 18.41 3.94 4.68
C GLN A 81 18.28 2.42 4.56
N THR A 82 17.52 1.98 3.57
CA THR A 82 17.51 0.59 3.09
C THR A 82 18.88 0.23 2.54
N HIS A 83 19.41 -0.91 2.97
CA HIS A 83 20.68 -1.41 2.46
C HIS A 83 20.53 -1.84 0.99
N THR A 84 21.40 -1.32 0.12
CA THR A 84 21.36 -1.58 -1.35
C THR A 84 22.73 -1.93 -1.93
N SER A 85 23.74 -2.09 -1.07
CA SER A 85 25.12 -2.31 -1.52
C SER A 85 25.37 -3.79 -1.81
N GLY A 86 25.93 -4.12 -2.97
CA GLY A 86 26.26 -5.48 -3.35
C GLY A 86 25.57 -5.92 -4.64
N LYS A 87 25.70 -7.21 -4.95
CA LYS A 87 25.02 -7.84 -6.09
C LYS A 87 23.54 -8.04 -5.78
N LYS A 88 22.67 -7.68 -6.71
CA LYS A 88 21.25 -8.04 -6.74
C LYS A 88 21.08 -9.35 -7.50
N VAL A 89 20.01 -10.08 -7.20
CA VAL A 89 19.63 -11.33 -7.88
C VAL A 89 18.45 -11.07 -8.82
N LEU A 90 18.51 -11.61 -10.03
CA LEU A 90 17.40 -11.66 -10.97
C LEU A 90 17.08 -13.12 -11.26
N GLU A 91 15.86 -13.55 -10.99
CA GLU A 91 15.33 -14.84 -11.43
C GLU A 91 14.23 -14.64 -12.46
N VAL A 92 14.44 -15.15 -13.67
CA VAL A 92 13.41 -15.15 -14.71
C VAL A 92 13.47 -16.44 -15.53
N GLU A 93 12.32 -17.07 -15.74
CA GLU A 93 12.18 -18.33 -16.49
C GLU A 93 13.09 -19.43 -15.91
N GLY A 94 13.09 -19.53 -14.57
CA GLY A 94 13.93 -20.45 -13.79
C GLY A 94 15.44 -20.18 -13.80
N LYS A 95 15.90 -19.14 -14.50
CA LYS A 95 17.33 -18.80 -14.61
C LYS A 95 17.70 -17.67 -13.67
N ILE A 96 18.75 -17.89 -12.88
CA ILE A 96 19.30 -16.91 -11.94
C ILE A 96 20.49 -16.19 -12.58
N SER A 97 20.51 -14.86 -12.47
CA SER A 97 21.69 -14.04 -12.76
C SER A 97 21.86 -12.93 -11.73
N THR A 98 23.02 -12.27 -11.73
CA THR A 98 23.33 -11.19 -10.79
C THR A 98 23.71 -9.90 -11.49
N TYR A 99 23.46 -8.75 -10.85
CA TYR A 99 23.80 -7.42 -11.36
C TYR A 99 24.10 -6.46 -10.21
N LYS A 100 24.78 -5.34 -10.47
CA LYS A 100 25.12 -4.32 -9.45
C LYS A 100 24.45 -2.95 -9.68
N SER A 101 24.00 -2.68 -10.91
CA SER A 101 23.36 -1.43 -11.29
C SER A 101 21.85 -1.45 -10.98
N SER A 102 21.16 -0.34 -11.22
CA SER A 102 19.70 -0.31 -11.30
C SER A 102 19.16 -1.08 -12.51
N THR A 103 19.97 -1.21 -13.57
CA THR A 103 19.60 -1.97 -14.76
C THR A 103 19.70 -3.48 -14.53
N PRO A 104 18.63 -4.25 -14.74
CA PRO A 104 18.65 -5.70 -14.57
C PRO A 104 19.63 -6.39 -15.53
N SER A 105 20.10 -7.57 -15.13
CA SER A 105 20.97 -8.43 -15.96
C SER A 105 20.21 -8.99 -17.18
N LEU A 106 20.18 -8.22 -18.26
CA LEU A 106 19.57 -8.55 -19.55
C LEU A 106 20.63 -8.62 -20.67
N SER A 107 20.31 -9.30 -21.77
CA SER A 107 21.13 -9.22 -22.99
C SER A 107 21.09 -7.80 -23.57
N VAL A 108 22.06 -7.44 -24.43
CA VAL A 108 22.08 -6.12 -25.10
C VAL A 108 20.77 -5.82 -25.83
N LEU A 109 20.24 -6.80 -26.58
CA LEU A 109 18.94 -6.68 -27.22
C LEU A 109 17.80 -6.47 -26.20
N GLY A 110 17.85 -7.18 -25.07
CA GLY A 110 16.88 -7.02 -23.98
C GLY A 110 16.93 -5.64 -23.34
N LEU A 111 18.13 -5.04 -23.18
CA LEU A 111 18.29 -3.67 -22.69
C LEU A 111 17.72 -2.63 -23.67
N ILE A 112 17.93 -2.81 -24.97
CA ILE A 112 17.35 -1.95 -26.01
C ILE A 112 15.81 -2.05 -25.98
N GLN A 113 15.27 -3.27 -25.88
CA GLN A 113 13.82 -3.48 -25.76
C GLN A 113 13.25 -2.85 -24.50
N MET A 114 13.93 -3.00 -23.36
CA MET A 114 13.54 -2.38 -22.09
C MET A 114 13.54 -0.86 -22.19
N GLN A 115 14.57 -0.26 -22.78
CA GLN A 115 14.64 1.18 -23.00
C GLN A 115 13.51 1.66 -23.93
N GLY A 116 13.21 0.92 -25.01
CA GLY A 116 12.09 1.21 -25.89
C GLY A 116 10.74 1.18 -25.17
N ALA A 117 10.53 0.17 -24.33
CA ALA A 117 9.32 0.02 -23.51
C ALA A 117 9.17 1.16 -22.50
N LEU A 118 10.23 1.50 -21.78
CA LEU A 118 10.26 2.62 -20.83
C LEU A 118 10.00 3.95 -21.54
N SER A 119 10.62 4.19 -22.70
CA SER A 119 10.40 5.39 -23.51
C SER A 119 8.96 5.50 -24.02
N TYR A 120 8.34 4.38 -24.42
CA TYR A 120 6.93 4.36 -24.82
C TYR A 120 6.02 4.67 -23.63
N LEU A 121 6.22 3.97 -22.50
CA LEU A 121 5.47 4.19 -21.27
C LEU A 121 5.54 5.65 -20.82
N GLU A 122 6.74 6.24 -20.83
CA GLU A 122 6.94 7.63 -20.44
C GLU A 122 6.20 8.61 -21.36
N ARG A 123 6.20 8.34 -22.67
CA ARG A 123 5.47 9.16 -23.65
C ARG A 123 3.96 9.14 -23.41
N VAL A 124 3.40 7.96 -23.13
CA VAL A 124 1.96 7.82 -22.89
C VAL A 124 1.59 8.40 -21.53
N ARG A 125 2.35 8.09 -20.47
CA ARG A 125 2.01 8.58 -19.13
C ARG A 125 2.00 10.11 -19.05
N LYS A 126 2.88 10.81 -19.77
CA LYS A 126 2.91 12.28 -19.79
C LYS A 126 1.60 12.93 -20.24
N ARG A 127 0.71 12.18 -20.89
CA ARG A 127 -0.60 12.64 -21.36
C ARG A 127 -1.75 12.32 -20.39
N VAL A 128 -1.47 11.65 -19.28
CA VAL A 128 -2.48 11.27 -18.29
C VAL A 128 -2.25 12.07 -17.01
N SER A 129 -3.23 12.86 -16.60
CA SER A 129 -3.16 13.58 -15.32
C SER A 129 -3.46 12.64 -14.15
N PRO A 130 -2.68 12.68 -13.05
CA PRO A 130 -3.04 11.95 -11.83
C PRO A 130 -4.29 12.53 -11.14
N ASN A 131 -4.61 13.81 -11.40
CA ASN A 131 -5.77 14.50 -10.83
C ASN A 131 -7.03 14.38 -11.71
N ALA A 132 -6.84 14.34 -13.03
CA ALA A 132 -7.91 14.36 -14.03
C ALA A 132 -7.63 13.34 -15.15
N PRO A 133 -7.55 12.03 -14.84
CA PRO A 133 -7.19 10.99 -15.81
C PRO A 133 -8.21 10.87 -16.96
N LEU A 134 -9.47 11.26 -16.73
CA LEU A 134 -10.54 11.25 -17.74
C LEU A 134 -10.34 12.28 -18.85
N GLY A 135 -9.51 13.31 -18.60
CA GLY A 135 -9.17 14.30 -19.63
C GLY A 135 -8.07 13.85 -20.59
N ALA A 136 -7.54 12.63 -20.43
CA ALA A 136 -6.51 12.10 -21.33
C ALA A 136 -7.10 11.74 -22.71
N ASP A 137 -6.30 11.92 -23.76
CA ASP A 137 -6.65 11.42 -25.09
C ASP A 137 -6.96 9.92 -25.03
N HIS A 138 -8.10 9.52 -25.58
CA HIS A 138 -8.54 8.12 -25.62
C HIS A 138 -8.68 7.46 -24.23
N ALA A 139 -9.02 8.23 -23.19
CA ALA A 139 -9.24 7.71 -21.83
C ALA A 139 -10.18 6.48 -21.81
N ASP A 140 -11.30 6.53 -22.53
CA ASP A 140 -12.24 5.41 -22.61
C ASP A 140 -11.62 4.14 -23.21
N GLN A 141 -10.76 4.27 -24.22
CA GLN A 141 -10.08 3.12 -24.83
C GLN A 141 -9.03 2.53 -23.90
N LEU A 142 -8.27 3.39 -23.21
CA LEU A 142 -7.27 2.96 -22.22
C LEU A 142 -7.92 2.32 -21.00
N ASP A 143 -9.09 2.81 -20.57
CA ASP A 143 -9.81 2.23 -19.44
C ASP A 143 -10.55 0.95 -19.81
N ALA A 144 -10.97 0.78 -21.07
CA ALA A 144 -11.57 -0.46 -21.54
C ALA A 144 -10.56 -1.62 -21.71
N GLU A 145 -9.26 -1.33 -21.64
CA GLU A 145 -8.19 -2.30 -21.87
C GLU A 145 -7.51 -2.73 -20.56
N THR A 146 -7.20 -4.03 -20.44
CA THR A 146 -6.35 -4.49 -19.34
C THR A 146 -4.91 -4.02 -19.53
N LEU A 147 -4.17 -3.83 -18.44
CA LEU A 147 -2.75 -3.54 -18.49
C LEU A 147 -1.98 -4.68 -19.21
N HIS A 148 -2.43 -5.94 -19.08
CA HIS A 148 -1.85 -7.08 -19.80
C HIS A 148 -1.94 -6.94 -21.32
N THR A 149 -3.13 -6.68 -21.87
CA THR A 149 -3.32 -6.54 -23.33
C THR A 149 -2.65 -5.27 -23.86
N TRP A 150 -2.70 -4.17 -23.10
CA TRP A 150 -2.05 -2.92 -23.48
C TRP A 150 -0.52 -3.06 -23.55
N ARG A 151 0.11 -3.73 -22.56
CA ARG A 151 1.58 -3.87 -22.51
C ARG A 151 2.16 -4.69 -23.65
N GLN A 152 1.40 -5.63 -24.22
CA GLN A 152 1.85 -6.47 -25.36
C GLN A 152 2.24 -5.65 -26.60
N ARG A 153 1.74 -4.41 -26.72
CA ARG A 153 2.07 -3.49 -27.82
C ARG A 153 3.55 -3.07 -27.84
N PHE A 154 4.17 -3.00 -26.67
CA PHE A 154 5.54 -2.47 -26.52
C PHE A 154 6.48 -3.36 -25.70
N VAL A 155 5.98 -4.43 -25.07
CA VAL A 155 6.78 -5.45 -24.37
C VAL A 155 6.48 -6.83 -24.98
N LYS A 156 7.48 -7.42 -25.66
CA LYS A 156 7.32 -8.70 -26.39
C LYS A 156 8.18 -9.84 -25.88
N SER A 157 9.26 -9.55 -25.16
CA SER A 157 10.21 -10.57 -24.66
C SER A 157 9.69 -11.18 -23.36
N GLY A 158 9.67 -12.52 -23.26
CA GLY A 158 9.26 -13.24 -22.04
C GLY A 158 9.99 -12.76 -20.78
N LYS A 159 11.31 -12.55 -20.90
CA LYS A 159 12.12 -12.01 -19.80
C LYS A 159 11.71 -10.60 -19.37
N LEU A 160 11.40 -9.71 -20.32
CA LEU A 160 10.97 -8.34 -20.01
C LEU A 160 9.53 -8.33 -19.46
N ILE A 161 8.67 -9.22 -19.95
CA ILE A 161 7.34 -9.48 -19.38
C ILE A 161 7.47 -9.88 -17.92
N GLY A 162 8.34 -10.86 -17.60
CA GLY A 162 8.56 -11.33 -16.24
C GLY A 162 9.01 -10.23 -15.28
N VAL A 163 9.98 -9.39 -15.70
CA VAL A 163 10.44 -8.24 -14.89
C VAL A 163 9.34 -7.21 -14.68
N MET A 164 8.58 -6.88 -15.74
CA MET A 164 7.49 -5.91 -15.63
C MET A 164 6.34 -6.44 -14.76
N ASP A 165 5.99 -7.72 -14.89
CA ASP A 165 4.94 -8.36 -14.08
C ASP A 165 5.37 -8.50 -12.61
N ALA A 166 6.65 -8.75 -12.32
CA ALA A 166 7.17 -8.69 -10.94
C ALA A 166 6.99 -7.30 -10.33
N ALA A 167 7.30 -6.23 -11.08
CA ALA A 167 7.08 -4.85 -10.63
C ALA A 167 5.58 -4.54 -10.43
N ILE A 168 4.72 -4.91 -11.39
CA ILE A 168 3.26 -4.70 -11.30
C ILE A 168 2.69 -5.41 -10.07
N ARG A 169 3.01 -6.70 -9.88
CA ARG A 169 2.52 -7.48 -8.73
C ARG A 169 3.01 -6.88 -7.42
N THR A 170 4.24 -6.39 -7.36
CA THR A 170 4.79 -5.75 -6.16
C THR A 170 4.11 -4.42 -5.84
N ILE A 171 3.80 -3.60 -6.85
CA ILE A 171 3.17 -2.29 -6.67
C ILE A 171 1.68 -2.43 -6.30
N PHE A 172 0.97 -3.37 -6.91
CA PHE A 172 -0.49 -3.45 -6.81
C PHE A 172 -1.01 -4.65 -6.01
N GLY A 173 -0.19 -5.69 -5.78
CA GLY A 173 -0.68 -6.97 -5.26
C GLY A 173 -1.64 -7.68 -6.23
N ALA A 174 -1.61 -7.35 -7.51
CA ALA A 174 -2.56 -7.81 -8.52
C ALA A 174 -1.85 -8.19 -9.82
N GLU A 175 -2.52 -8.98 -10.66
CA GLU A 175 -2.01 -9.34 -11.98
C GLU A 175 -2.27 -8.21 -12.98
N ALA A 176 -1.42 -8.10 -14.01
CA ALA A 176 -1.62 -7.12 -15.08
C ALA A 176 -2.98 -7.27 -15.80
N ARG A 177 -3.55 -8.48 -15.83
CA ARG A 177 -4.88 -8.73 -16.43
C ARG A 177 -6.03 -8.21 -15.58
N ASP A 178 -5.80 -7.96 -14.29
CA ASP A 178 -6.82 -7.52 -13.34
C ASP A 178 -6.97 -5.98 -13.32
N LEU A 179 -6.05 -5.25 -13.96
CA LEU A 179 -5.92 -3.80 -13.86
C LEU A 179 -6.27 -3.10 -15.19
N SER A 180 -6.95 -1.96 -15.11
CA SER A 180 -7.10 -1.00 -16.21
C SER A 180 -5.75 -0.38 -16.60
N ALA A 181 -5.48 -0.23 -17.91
CA ALA A 181 -4.30 0.47 -18.39
C ALA A 181 -4.32 1.97 -18.05
N LEU A 182 -5.50 2.62 -18.10
CA LEU A 182 -5.65 4.02 -17.68
C LEU A 182 -5.36 4.18 -16.19
N TYR A 183 -5.89 3.29 -15.35
CA TYR A 183 -5.64 3.32 -13.91
C TYR A 183 -4.15 3.17 -13.59
N PHE A 184 -3.47 2.23 -14.26
CA PHE A 184 -2.03 2.05 -14.13
C PHE A 184 -1.25 3.34 -14.44
N LEU A 185 -1.55 4.01 -15.55
CA LEU A 185 -0.90 5.26 -15.95
C LEU A 185 -1.14 6.39 -14.94
N MET A 186 -2.39 6.55 -14.49
CA MET A 186 -2.76 7.52 -13.46
C MET A 186 -1.97 7.26 -12.17
N TYR A 187 -1.90 6.00 -11.71
CA TYR A 187 -1.20 5.61 -10.50
C TYR A 187 0.31 5.89 -10.59
N LEU A 188 0.94 5.54 -11.71
CA LEU A 188 2.36 5.85 -11.94
C LEU A 188 2.60 7.36 -11.87
N ASN A 189 1.72 8.18 -12.44
CA ASN A 189 1.87 9.63 -12.39
C ASN A 189 1.69 10.21 -10.99
N ALA A 190 0.81 9.63 -10.17
CA ALA A 190 0.69 10.03 -8.77
C ALA A 190 1.97 9.71 -7.97
N GLY A 191 2.70 8.64 -8.32
CA GLY A 191 3.93 8.20 -7.66
C GLY A 191 5.25 8.65 -8.29
N GLY A 192 5.21 9.46 -9.35
CA GLY A 192 6.39 9.94 -10.06
C GLY A 192 7.04 8.96 -11.05
N GLY A 193 6.37 7.84 -11.37
CA GLY A 193 6.74 6.91 -12.44
C GLY A 193 7.13 5.52 -11.99
N LEU A 194 7.22 4.59 -12.95
CA LEU A 194 7.52 3.18 -12.68
C LEU A 194 8.85 2.98 -11.93
N LEU A 195 9.93 3.61 -12.39
CA LEU A 195 11.25 3.48 -11.76
C LEU A 195 11.23 4.05 -10.34
N LYS A 196 10.63 5.22 -10.14
CA LYS A 196 10.53 5.83 -8.81
C LYS A 196 9.76 4.96 -7.83
N LEU A 197 8.70 4.29 -8.30
CA LEU A 197 7.90 3.38 -7.49
C LEU A 197 8.57 2.02 -7.23
N SER A 198 9.61 1.66 -7.99
CA SER A 198 10.23 0.32 -7.93
C SER A 198 11.63 0.30 -7.30
N GLU A 199 12.25 1.47 -7.09
CA GLU A 199 13.64 1.58 -6.66
C GLU A 199 13.80 1.95 -5.18
N ALA A 200 14.76 1.31 -4.51
CA ALA A 200 15.19 1.72 -3.18
C ALA A 200 16.02 3.02 -3.24
N ARG A 201 17.12 3.03 -3.98
CA ARG A 201 17.99 4.23 -4.05
C ARG A 201 17.31 5.34 -4.86
N GLY A 202 16.96 6.44 -4.21
CA GLY A 202 16.29 7.58 -4.85
C GLY A 202 14.82 7.35 -5.19
N GLY A 203 14.25 6.20 -4.83
CA GLY A 203 12.86 5.85 -5.09
C GLY A 203 12.06 5.63 -3.81
N ALA A 204 10.90 4.97 -3.94
CA ALA A 204 9.91 4.83 -2.89
C ALA A 204 10.36 3.93 -1.72
N GLN A 205 11.37 3.06 -1.93
CA GLN A 205 11.87 2.12 -0.92
C GLN A 205 13.14 2.61 -0.20
N GLN A 206 13.45 3.91 -0.24
CA GLN A 206 14.73 4.45 0.23
C GLN A 206 14.95 4.35 1.73
N ASP A 207 14.00 4.82 2.53
CA ASP A 207 14.16 4.99 3.97
C ASP A 207 13.12 4.18 4.73
N ARG A 208 13.50 3.69 5.91
CA ARG A 208 12.65 3.00 6.89
C ARG A 208 12.68 3.73 8.22
N PHE A 209 11.69 3.48 9.08
CA PHE A 209 11.63 4.07 10.42
C PHE A 209 12.35 3.20 11.44
N VAL A 210 13.16 3.82 12.31
CA VAL A 210 13.87 3.10 13.39
C VAL A 210 12.89 2.40 14.32
N ALA A 211 11.76 3.03 14.64
CA ALA A 211 10.71 2.49 15.50
C ALA A 211 9.62 1.70 14.73
N GLY A 212 9.79 1.50 13.42
CA GLY A 212 8.77 0.98 12.51
C GLY A 212 7.75 2.04 12.08
N ALA A 213 7.19 1.91 10.88
CA ALA A 213 6.29 2.90 10.28
C ALA A 213 4.97 3.10 11.07
N GLN A 214 4.56 2.12 11.88
CA GLN A 214 3.40 2.28 12.76
C GLN A 214 3.62 3.38 13.82
N SER A 215 4.87 3.73 14.15
CA SER A 215 5.19 4.74 15.16
C SER A 215 4.58 6.11 14.86
N ILE A 216 4.36 6.45 13.58
CA ILE A 216 3.64 7.67 13.19
C ILE A 216 2.21 7.65 13.73
N SER A 217 1.51 6.55 13.51
CA SER A 217 0.11 6.42 13.94
C SER A 217 0.00 6.34 15.46
N LEU A 218 0.95 5.69 16.13
CA LEU A 218 1.03 5.66 17.59
C LEU A 218 1.23 7.08 18.16
N GLY A 219 2.19 7.84 17.65
CA GLY A 219 2.43 9.21 18.12
C GLY A 219 1.29 10.19 17.81
N LEU A 220 0.55 9.99 16.71
CA LEU A 220 -0.68 10.73 16.44
C LEU A 220 -1.80 10.38 17.41
N ALA A 221 -2.00 9.08 17.67
CA ALA A 221 -3.05 8.62 18.58
C ALA A 221 -2.79 9.09 20.02
N GLU A 222 -1.55 9.06 20.48
CA GLU A 222 -1.15 9.59 21.79
C GLU A 222 -1.52 11.07 21.95
N LYS A 223 -1.29 11.90 20.93
CA LYS A 223 -1.67 13.33 20.94
C LYS A 223 -3.19 13.54 20.89
N LEU A 224 -3.95 12.62 20.30
CA LEU A 224 -5.41 12.66 20.23
C LEU A 224 -6.07 12.15 21.51
N GLY A 225 -5.38 11.31 22.30
CA GLY A 225 -5.86 10.76 23.56
C GLY A 225 -7.19 10.03 23.41
N ASP A 226 -8.12 10.32 24.33
CA ASP A 226 -9.43 9.66 24.43
C ASP A 226 -10.37 9.91 23.24
N ALA A 227 -9.97 10.76 22.28
CA ALA A 227 -10.67 10.88 21.00
C ALA A 227 -10.61 9.58 20.18
N VAL A 228 -9.60 8.73 20.38
CA VAL A 228 -9.44 7.46 19.64
C VAL A 228 -10.10 6.32 20.39
N ILE A 229 -11.11 5.71 19.76
CA ILE A 229 -11.93 4.63 20.33
C ILE A 229 -11.67 3.35 19.54
N LEU A 230 -11.00 2.39 20.17
CA LEU A 230 -10.58 1.12 19.59
C LEU A 230 -11.61 0.01 19.82
N GLY A 231 -11.52 -1.07 19.04
CA GLY A 231 -12.38 -2.25 19.18
C GLY A 231 -13.84 -1.99 18.83
N LYS A 232 -14.09 -0.99 17.97
CA LYS A 232 -15.43 -0.52 17.56
C LYS A 232 -15.61 -0.64 16.05
N PRO A 233 -15.88 -1.85 15.52
CA PRO A 233 -16.21 -2.01 14.11
C PRO A 233 -17.47 -1.23 13.75
N VAL A 234 -17.35 -0.28 12.82
CA VAL A 234 -18.52 0.44 12.30
C VAL A 234 -19.31 -0.48 11.39
N ARG A 235 -20.58 -0.70 11.72
CA ARG A 235 -21.51 -1.53 10.96
C ARG A 235 -22.39 -0.71 10.03
N LYS A 236 -22.77 0.48 10.47
CA LYS A 236 -23.76 1.30 9.77
C LYS A 236 -23.52 2.79 10.03
N ILE A 237 -23.82 3.63 9.05
CA ILE A 237 -23.82 5.09 9.16
C ILE A 237 -25.20 5.59 8.74
N VAL A 238 -25.92 6.22 9.67
CA VAL A 238 -27.19 6.90 9.41
C VAL A 238 -26.90 8.39 9.29
N GLN A 239 -27.50 9.08 8.32
CA GLN A 239 -27.41 10.53 8.21
C GLN A 239 -28.77 11.18 7.99
N SER A 240 -28.95 12.35 8.60
CA SER A 240 -30.15 13.16 8.51
C SER A 240 -29.81 14.63 8.24
N GLN A 241 -30.82 15.51 8.32
CA GLN A 241 -30.58 16.95 8.28
C GLN A 241 -29.83 17.45 9.52
N ASP A 242 -29.86 16.71 10.63
CA ASP A 242 -29.30 17.15 11.92
C ASP A 242 -27.87 16.65 12.16
N GLY A 243 -27.46 15.56 11.51
CA GLY A 243 -26.11 15.00 11.69
C GLY A 243 -25.94 13.60 11.11
N VAL A 244 -24.98 12.89 11.69
CA VAL A 244 -24.63 11.50 11.40
C VAL A 244 -24.58 10.68 12.68
N GLU A 245 -24.99 9.42 12.58
CA GLU A 245 -24.85 8.41 13.62
C GLU A 245 -23.98 7.27 13.07
N VAL A 246 -22.81 7.08 13.68
CA VAL A 246 -21.89 5.99 13.35
C VAL A 246 -22.16 4.85 14.33
N VAL A 247 -22.75 3.78 13.83
CA VAL A 247 -23.27 2.66 14.61
C VAL A 247 -22.27 1.50 14.61
N THR A 248 -21.95 1.03 15.81
CA THR A 248 -21.10 -0.15 16.07
C THR A 248 -21.94 -1.24 16.73
N ASP A 249 -21.32 -2.34 17.16
CA ASP A 249 -22.05 -3.44 17.80
C ASP A 249 -22.64 -3.06 19.17
N ASP A 250 -22.04 -2.12 19.89
CA ASP A 250 -22.42 -1.77 21.27
C ASP A 250 -22.52 -0.25 21.56
N SER A 251 -22.05 0.61 20.65
CA SER A 251 -22.13 2.07 20.78
C SER A 251 -22.58 2.79 19.51
N VAL A 252 -23.18 3.96 19.70
CA VAL A 252 -23.49 4.94 18.65
C VAL A 252 -22.63 6.18 18.89
N ILE A 253 -21.96 6.64 17.84
CA ILE A 253 -21.15 7.86 17.87
C ILE A 253 -21.84 8.91 17.00
N GLU A 254 -22.31 9.98 17.62
CA GLU A 254 -23.03 11.09 16.97
C GLU A 254 -22.05 12.20 16.56
N GLY A 255 -22.29 12.82 15.41
CA GLY A 255 -21.64 14.06 15.00
C GLY A 255 -22.35 14.80 13.88
N ARG A 256 -21.83 15.94 13.43
CA ARG A 256 -22.42 16.72 12.33
C ARG A 256 -22.00 16.21 10.95
N TYR A 257 -20.79 15.64 10.88
CA TYR A 257 -20.18 15.08 9.67
C TYR A 257 -19.38 13.81 10.00
N ALA A 258 -19.30 12.89 9.03
CA ALA A 258 -18.44 11.71 9.10
C ALA A 258 -17.35 11.77 8.04
N ILE A 259 -16.12 11.38 8.39
CA ILE A 259 -15.05 11.08 7.45
C ILE A 259 -14.79 9.58 7.49
N VAL A 260 -15.07 8.89 6.38
CA VAL A 260 -14.79 7.45 6.25
C VAL A 260 -13.40 7.28 5.63
N ALA A 261 -12.44 6.85 6.44
CA ALA A 261 -11.01 6.75 6.10
C ALA A 261 -10.50 5.30 5.98
N VAL A 262 -11.37 4.39 5.54
CA VAL A 262 -11.07 2.97 5.26
C VAL A 262 -10.95 2.73 3.75
N PRO A 263 -10.29 1.64 3.29
CA PRO A 263 -10.23 1.29 1.86
C PRO A 263 -11.62 1.23 1.21
N PRO A 264 -11.78 1.63 -0.08
CA PRO A 264 -13.09 1.59 -0.75
C PRO A 264 -13.80 0.24 -0.68
N ALA A 265 -13.07 -0.87 -0.79
CA ALA A 265 -13.62 -2.22 -0.63
C ALA A 265 -14.25 -2.47 0.74
N LEU A 266 -13.74 -1.85 1.81
CA LEU A 266 -14.29 -1.96 3.15
C LEU A 266 -15.39 -0.93 3.39
N ALA A 267 -15.29 0.26 2.80
CA ALA A 267 -16.35 1.26 2.83
C ALA A 267 -17.65 0.71 2.22
N GLY A 268 -17.58 -0.14 1.19
CA GLY A 268 -18.74 -0.82 0.60
C GLY A 268 -19.36 -1.91 1.49
N ARG A 269 -18.73 -2.29 2.61
CA ARG A 269 -19.26 -3.27 3.57
C ARG A 269 -19.98 -2.65 4.76
N ILE A 270 -19.98 -1.31 4.86
CA ILE A 270 -20.71 -0.56 5.88
C ILE A 270 -22.14 -0.32 5.35
N GLY A 271 -23.16 -0.48 6.20
CA GLY A 271 -24.53 -0.11 5.86
C GLY A 271 -24.72 1.41 5.86
N TYR A 272 -25.51 1.95 4.93
CA TYR A 272 -25.79 3.39 4.86
C TYR A 272 -27.29 3.65 4.81
N GLU A 273 -27.76 4.62 5.61
CA GLU A 273 -29.15 5.08 5.58
C GLU A 273 -29.24 6.62 5.53
N PRO A 274 -29.82 7.21 4.47
CA PRO A 274 -30.19 6.57 3.21
C PRO A 274 -28.96 5.96 2.50
N GLY A 275 -29.22 5.03 1.56
CA GLY A 275 -28.14 4.41 0.78
C GLY A 275 -27.28 5.44 0.02
N VAL A 276 -26.01 5.11 -0.21
CA VAL A 276 -25.11 5.94 -1.03
C VAL A 276 -25.55 5.94 -2.50
N SER A 277 -25.06 6.88 -3.31
CA SER A 277 -25.38 6.91 -4.74
C SER A 277 -24.98 5.61 -5.46
N VAL A 278 -25.70 5.28 -6.52
CA VAL A 278 -25.42 4.09 -7.37
C VAL A 278 -23.96 4.08 -7.81
N GLY A 279 -23.42 5.23 -8.24
CA GLY A 279 -22.01 5.34 -8.67
C GLY A 279 -21.02 5.05 -7.54
N ARG A 280 -21.33 5.40 -6.29
CA ARG A 280 -20.50 5.09 -5.13
C ARG A 280 -20.55 3.60 -4.79
N ASP A 281 -21.74 3.02 -4.72
CA ASP A 281 -21.92 1.59 -4.46
C ASP A 281 -21.17 0.74 -5.50
N GLN A 282 -21.42 1.04 -6.78
CA GLN A 282 -20.76 0.43 -7.93
C GLN A 282 -19.22 0.54 -7.90
N LEU A 283 -18.68 1.69 -7.49
CA LEU A 283 -17.23 1.86 -7.33
C LEU A 283 -16.69 0.91 -6.25
N THR A 284 -17.31 0.86 -5.07
CA THR A 284 -16.80 0.08 -3.94
C THR A 284 -16.83 -1.43 -4.19
N GLN A 285 -17.80 -1.92 -4.96
CA GLN A 285 -17.87 -3.33 -5.38
C GLN A 285 -16.73 -3.74 -6.34
N ARG A 286 -16.17 -2.77 -7.08
CA ARG A 286 -15.17 -3.00 -8.14
C ARG A 286 -13.78 -2.46 -7.82
N PHE A 287 -13.54 -2.03 -6.59
CA PHE A 287 -12.25 -1.54 -6.13
C PHE A 287 -11.55 -2.62 -5.28
N ALA A 288 -11.09 -3.69 -5.93
CA ALA A 288 -10.51 -4.83 -5.22
C ALA A 288 -9.16 -4.48 -4.59
N MET A 289 -8.93 -4.92 -3.35
CA MET A 289 -7.62 -4.87 -2.71
C MET A 289 -6.67 -5.91 -3.32
N GLY A 290 -5.40 -5.55 -3.44
CA GLY A 290 -4.34 -6.48 -3.83
C GLY A 290 -4.17 -7.63 -2.82
N ALA A 291 -3.65 -8.75 -3.30
CA ALA A 291 -3.25 -9.89 -2.48
C ALA A 291 -1.73 -9.84 -2.25
N THR A 292 -1.33 -9.78 -0.98
CA THR A 292 0.09 -9.77 -0.57
C THR A 292 0.28 -10.51 0.73
N VAL A 293 1.27 -11.40 0.76
CA VAL A 293 1.87 -11.93 1.97
C VAL A 293 3.26 -11.33 2.13
N LYS A 294 3.48 -10.71 3.28
CA LYS A 294 4.79 -10.16 3.63
C LYS A 294 5.48 -11.12 4.58
N VAL A 295 6.71 -11.49 4.25
CA VAL A 295 7.50 -12.47 4.99
C VAL A 295 8.75 -11.80 5.54
N VAL A 296 9.04 -12.00 6.82
CA VAL A 296 10.28 -11.59 7.47
C VAL A 296 10.98 -12.84 7.99
N VAL A 297 12.25 -13.01 7.61
CA VAL A 297 13.08 -14.13 8.06
C VAL A 297 14.33 -13.57 8.70
N THR A 298 14.59 -13.92 9.95
CA THR A 298 15.76 -13.46 10.71
C THR A 298 16.87 -14.50 10.71
N TYR A 299 18.10 -14.02 10.83
CA TYR A 299 19.31 -14.84 10.83
C TYR A 299 20.30 -14.32 11.87
N GLU A 300 21.22 -15.19 12.29
CA GLU A 300 22.31 -14.82 13.20
C GLU A 300 23.29 -13.84 12.54
N ARG A 301 23.58 -14.06 11.25
CA ARG A 301 24.51 -13.26 10.46
C ARG A 301 23.86 -12.83 9.16
N ALA A 302 24.27 -11.67 8.65
CA ALA A 302 23.87 -11.20 7.33
C ALA A 302 24.72 -11.89 6.24
N PHE A 303 24.65 -13.23 6.15
CA PHE A 303 25.49 -14.05 5.29
C PHE A 303 25.43 -13.64 3.81
N TRP A 304 24.28 -13.13 3.35
CA TRP A 304 24.14 -12.58 2.00
C TRP A 304 25.06 -11.37 1.77
N ARG A 305 25.21 -10.48 2.76
CA ARG A 305 26.12 -9.33 2.69
C ARG A 305 27.58 -9.79 2.65
N GLU A 306 27.93 -10.78 3.48
CA GLU A 306 29.27 -11.38 3.51
C GLU A 306 29.65 -12.02 2.17
N ALA A 307 28.69 -12.65 1.50
CA ALA A 307 28.82 -13.17 0.13
C ALA A 307 28.74 -12.09 -0.98
N GLY A 308 28.66 -10.81 -0.59
CA GLY A 308 28.68 -9.65 -1.49
C GLY A 308 27.34 -9.37 -2.20
N TYR A 309 26.22 -9.83 -1.65
CA TYR A 309 24.87 -9.52 -2.12
C TYR A 309 24.22 -8.37 -1.33
N SER A 310 23.36 -7.61 -2.00
CA SER A 310 22.59 -6.53 -1.35
C SER A 310 21.36 -7.02 -0.59
N GLY A 311 20.99 -8.30 -0.75
CA GLY A 311 19.70 -8.84 -0.30
C GLY A 311 18.54 -8.55 -1.25
N GLU A 312 18.76 -7.78 -2.32
CA GLU A 312 17.73 -7.51 -3.33
C GLU A 312 17.57 -8.69 -4.30
N VAL A 313 16.33 -9.13 -4.47
CA VAL A 313 15.93 -10.12 -5.48
C VAL A 313 14.76 -9.55 -6.27
N VAL A 314 14.77 -9.72 -7.59
CA VAL A 314 13.60 -9.61 -8.45
C VAL A 314 13.36 -10.98 -9.06
N SER A 315 12.14 -11.51 -8.91
CA SER A 315 11.79 -12.80 -9.47
C SER A 315 10.45 -12.78 -10.19
N SER A 316 10.39 -13.44 -11.35
CA SER A 316 9.10 -13.85 -11.94
C SER A 316 8.67 -15.26 -11.54
N ASP A 317 9.54 -16.00 -10.87
CA ASP A 317 9.43 -17.42 -10.60
C ASP A 317 9.38 -17.70 -9.09
N GLY A 318 8.68 -18.77 -8.71
CA GLY A 318 8.53 -19.12 -7.29
C GLY A 318 7.62 -18.14 -6.52
N PRO A 319 7.63 -18.19 -5.17
CA PRO A 319 6.65 -17.45 -4.38
C PRO A 319 6.93 -15.95 -4.31
N PHE A 320 8.20 -15.52 -4.34
CA PHE A 320 8.55 -14.11 -4.23
C PHE A 320 8.50 -13.39 -5.57
N SER A 321 8.00 -12.15 -5.57
CA SER A 321 8.29 -11.20 -6.67
C SER A 321 9.50 -10.33 -6.36
N VAL A 322 9.66 -9.95 -5.09
CA VAL A 322 10.82 -9.19 -4.62
C VAL A 322 11.24 -9.62 -3.21
N VAL A 323 12.53 -9.51 -2.94
CA VAL A 323 13.15 -9.64 -1.61
C VAL A 323 14.07 -8.45 -1.39
N TYR A 324 14.18 -7.98 -0.15
CA TYR A 324 15.11 -6.95 0.27
C TYR A 324 15.85 -7.36 1.54
N ASP A 325 17.04 -6.78 1.73
CA ASP A 325 17.62 -6.72 3.05
C ASP A 325 16.72 -5.91 3.98
N ASN A 326 16.39 -6.51 5.12
CA ASN A 326 15.54 -5.91 6.12
C ASN A 326 16.24 -5.77 7.47
N THR A 327 17.56 -5.95 7.57
CA THR A 327 18.34 -5.90 8.82
C THR A 327 17.98 -4.70 9.67
N SER A 328 17.91 -4.89 11.00
CA SER A 328 17.58 -3.83 11.95
C SER A 328 18.49 -2.61 11.80
N HIS A 329 17.99 -1.44 12.22
CA HIS A 329 18.69 -0.16 12.09
C HIS A 329 20.08 -0.13 12.76
N ASP A 330 20.26 -0.91 13.82
CA ASP A 330 21.50 -1.05 14.59
C ASP A 330 22.37 -2.23 14.14
N GLY A 331 21.94 -2.98 13.12
CA GLY A 331 22.67 -4.12 12.58
C GLY A 331 22.61 -5.38 13.44
N LYS A 332 21.98 -5.35 14.62
CA LYS A 332 21.99 -6.47 15.58
C LYS A 332 21.13 -7.66 15.17
N GLN A 333 20.08 -7.43 14.38
CA GLN A 333 19.23 -8.48 13.85
C GLN A 333 19.26 -8.47 12.32
N PRO A 334 20.12 -9.29 11.70
CA PRO A 334 20.05 -9.61 10.28
C PRO A 334 18.67 -10.19 9.91
N ALA A 335 18.08 -9.66 8.85
CA ALA A 335 16.81 -10.13 8.34
C ALA A 335 16.65 -9.90 6.84
N LEU A 336 15.90 -10.77 6.18
CA LEU A 336 15.39 -10.58 4.83
C LEU A 336 13.88 -10.36 4.88
N VAL A 337 13.36 -9.49 4.01
CA VAL A 337 11.92 -9.30 3.81
C VAL A 337 11.54 -9.64 2.39
N GLY A 338 10.54 -10.50 2.21
CA GLY A 338 10.07 -10.94 0.91
C GLY A 338 8.58 -10.70 0.71
N PHE A 339 8.18 -10.50 -0.54
CA PHE A 339 6.80 -10.23 -0.92
C PHE A 339 6.28 -11.29 -1.88
N ILE A 340 5.27 -12.02 -1.42
CA ILE A 340 4.49 -12.97 -2.21
C ILE A 340 3.22 -12.23 -2.60
N VAL A 341 2.95 -12.10 -3.89
CA VAL A 341 1.97 -11.12 -4.40
C VAL A 341 1.14 -11.67 -5.55
N GLY A 342 -0.05 -11.09 -5.76
CA GLY A 342 -0.95 -11.49 -6.84
C GLY A 342 -1.46 -12.92 -6.65
N ASN A 343 -1.47 -13.71 -7.73
CA ASN A 343 -1.99 -15.08 -7.69
C ASN A 343 -1.28 -15.98 -6.68
N HIS A 344 0.03 -15.78 -6.46
CA HIS A 344 0.76 -16.55 -5.44
C HIS A 344 0.25 -16.28 -4.02
N ALA A 345 -0.16 -15.03 -3.73
CA ALA A 345 -0.71 -14.64 -2.44
C ALA A 345 -2.16 -15.09 -2.25
N ARG A 346 -3.01 -15.03 -3.29
CA ARG A 346 -4.45 -15.37 -3.23
C ARG A 346 -4.73 -16.77 -2.66
N GLN A 347 -3.80 -17.71 -2.86
CA GLN A 347 -3.92 -19.10 -2.41
C GLN A 347 -2.87 -19.44 -1.35
N TRP A 348 -2.26 -18.43 -0.72
CA TRP A 348 -1.15 -18.69 0.20
C TRP A 348 -1.65 -19.33 1.49
N SER A 349 -2.60 -18.68 2.18
CA SER A 349 -3.13 -19.16 3.45
C SER A 349 -3.93 -20.47 3.38
N SER A 350 -4.34 -20.92 2.19
CA SER A 350 -5.01 -22.23 2.04
C SER A 350 -4.05 -23.42 2.11
N GLN A 351 -2.74 -23.19 2.07
CA GLN A 351 -1.72 -24.24 2.17
C GLN A 351 -1.26 -24.44 3.62
N PRO A 352 -0.73 -25.62 4.01
CA PRO A 352 -0.18 -25.84 5.35
C PRO A 352 1.01 -24.92 5.68
N SER A 353 1.09 -24.42 6.92
CA SER A 353 2.15 -23.48 7.33
C SER A 353 3.57 -24.01 7.14
N ALA A 354 3.83 -25.28 7.48
CA ALA A 354 5.15 -25.91 7.28
C ALA A 354 5.55 -25.99 5.78
N ASP A 355 4.58 -26.10 4.87
CA ASP A 355 4.84 -26.07 3.43
C ASP A 355 5.21 -24.67 2.94
N ARG A 356 4.55 -23.65 3.49
CA ARG A 356 4.79 -22.24 3.16
C ARG A 356 6.20 -21.80 3.58
N GLU A 357 6.58 -22.11 4.82
CA GLU A 357 7.92 -21.83 5.34
C GLU A 357 8.99 -22.54 4.51
N ARG A 358 8.84 -23.85 4.27
CA ARG A 358 9.79 -24.62 3.46
C ARG A 358 9.97 -24.04 2.06
N ARG A 359 8.88 -23.58 1.42
CA ARG A 359 8.92 -22.95 0.09
C ARG A 359 9.65 -21.61 0.11
N VAL A 360 9.44 -20.80 1.15
CA VAL A 360 10.16 -19.54 1.35
C VAL A 360 11.66 -19.80 1.52
N LEU A 361 12.04 -20.66 2.47
CA LEU A 361 13.45 -20.92 2.76
C LEU A 361 14.16 -21.58 1.58
N ALA A 362 13.47 -22.45 0.83
CA ALA A 362 14.00 -23.01 -0.41
C ALA A 362 14.24 -21.95 -1.49
N ALA A 363 13.35 -20.95 -1.63
CA ALA A 363 13.56 -19.84 -2.56
C ALA A 363 14.76 -18.98 -2.12
N LEU A 364 14.84 -18.60 -0.84
CA LEU A 364 15.98 -17.83 -0.32
C LEU A 364 17.31 -18.60 -0.47
N ALA A 365 17.31 -19.92 -0.26
CA ALA A 365 18.50 -20.75 -0.46
C ALA A 365 18.95 -20.80 -1.92
N ARG A 366 18.00 -20.81 -2.88
CA ARG A 366 18.33 -20.69 -4.31
C ARG A 366 18.98 -19.35 -4.65
N TYR A 367 18.64 -18.28 -3.94
CA TYR A 367 19.19 -16.93 -4.19
C TYR A 367 20.54 -16.69 -3.52
N PHE A 368 20.69 -17.12 -2.27
CA PHE A 368 21.80 -16.72 -1.41
C PHE A 368 22.64 -17.89 -0.86
N GLY A 369 22.29 -19.15 -1.19
CA GLY A 369 22.98 -20.35 -0.71
C GLY A 369 22.29 -21.01 0.50
N ASP A 370 22.72 -22.23 0.84
CA ASP A 370 22.04 -23.08 1.84
C ASP A 370 22.03 -22.52 3.26
N GLU A 371 22.87 -21.54 3.59
CA GLU A 371 22.81 -20.80 4.86
C GLU A 371 21.43 -20.13 5.07
N ALA A 372 20.70 -19.80 3.99
CA ALA A 372 19.34 -19.28 4.08
C ALA A 372 18.32 -20.26 4.71
N ARG A 373 18.67 -21.56 4.83
CA ARG A 373 17.84 -22.56 5.51
C ARG A 373 18.01 -22.52 7.02
N LEU A 374 19.07 -21.86 7.52
CA LEU A 374 19.41 -21.75 8.94
C LEU A 374 18.79 -20.47 9.52
N CYS A 375 17.48 -20.27 9.33
CA CYS A 375 16.79 -19.11 9.90
C CYS A 375 16.63 -19.25 11.42
N GLN A 376 16.67 -18.12 12.13
CA GLN A 376 16.37 -18.06 13.57
C GLN A 376 14.86 -17.98 13.80
N GLU A 377 14.19 -17.07 13.10
CA GLU A 377 12.74 -16.93 13.13
C GLU A 377 12.17 -16.71 11.73
N TYR A 378 11.00 -17.30 11.50
CA TYR A 378 10.19 -17.12 10.31
C TYR A 378 8.86 -16.48 10.71
N HIS A 379 8.54 -15.36 10.08
CA HIS A 379 7.26 -14.66 10.27
C HIS A 379 6.64 -14.34 8.92
N GLU A 380 5.34 -14.58 8.80
CA GLU A 380 4.56 -14.13 7.65
C GLU A 380 3.23 -13.51 8.08
N LEU A 381 2.77 -12.52 7.30
CA LEU A 381 1.45 -11.93 7.42
C LEU A 381 0.76 -11.89 6.07
N ASP A 382 -0.33 -12.63 5.94
CA ASP A 382 -1.23 -12.56 4.78
C ASP A 382 -2.24 -11.43 4.98
N TRP A 383 -2.02 -10.32 4.26
CA TRP A 383 -2.91 -9.16 4.32
C TRP A 383 -4.26 -9.41 3.65
N GLY A 384 -4.39 -10.44 2.80
CA GLY A 384 -5.68 -10.87 2.25
C GLY A 384 -6.58 -11.52 3.30
N ALA A 385 -5.99 -12.12 4.34
CA ALA A 385 -6.71 -12.70 5.47
C ALA A 385 -7.05 -11.66 6.57
N GLU A 386 -6.46 -10.47 6.53
CA GLU A 386 -6.73 -9.39 7.51
C GLU A 386 -8.13 -8.77 7.29
N PRO A 387 -9.10 -8.99 8.20
CA PRO A 387 -10.52 -8.68 7.96
C PRO A 387 -10.78 -7.17 7.77
N TRP A 388 -10.00 -6.34 8.44
CA TRP A 388 -10.12 -4.87 8.44
C TRP A 388 -9.08 -4.20 7.54
N SER A 389 -8.53 -4.95 6.58
CA SER A 389 -7.75 -4.41 5.46
C SER A 389 -8.24 -4.99 4.13
N GLY A 390 -8.58 -6.28 4.11
CA GLY A 390 -9.09 -6.99 2.93
C GLY A 390 -8.05 -7.23 1.84
N GLY A 391 -6.79 -6.83 2.07
CA GLY A 391 -5.68 -6.93 1.15
C GLY A 391 -4.66 -5.79 1.28
N CYS A 392 -3.56 -5.93 0.56
CA CYS A 392 -2.43 -5.00 0.45
C CYS A 392 -1.67 -5.24 -0.87
N PRO A 393 -0.78 -4.31 -1.29
CA PRO A 393 -0.48 -3.04 -0.64
C PRO A 393 -1.60 -2.00 -0.83
N VAL A 394 -2.30 -2.07 -1.95
CA VAL A 394 -3.27 -1.06 -2.40
C VAL A 394 -4.46 -1.71 -3.08
N GLY A 395 -5.54 -0.95 -3.26
CA GLY A 395 -6.60 -1.36 -4.18
C GLY A 395 -6.26 -1.01 -5.63
N GLY A 396 -6.89 -1.71 -6.56
CA GLY A 396 -6.79 -1.46 -7.99
C GLY A 396 -8.16 -1.42 -8.67
N LEU A 397 -8.21 -0.81 -9.86
CA LEU A 397 -9.41 -0.78 -10.69
C LEU A 397 -9.29 -1.72 -11.88
N PRO A 398 -10.29 -2.57 -12.13
CA PRO A 398 -10.40 -3.30 -13.38
C PRO A 398 -10.83 -2.34 -14.52
N PRO A 399 -10.76 -2.82 -15.78
CA PRO A 399 -11.24 -2.04 -16.92
C PRO A 399 -12.67 -1.48 -16.76
N GLY A 400 -12.87 -0.25 -17.22
CA GLY A 400 -14.16 0.44 -17.32
C GLY A 400 -14.66 1.10 -16.04
N VAL A 401 -13.99 0.94 -14.90
CA VAL A 401 -14.42 1.54 -13.62
C VAL A 401 -13.96 2.99 -13.50
N LEU A 402 -12.79 3.31 -14.06
CA LEU A 402 -12.20 4.62 -13.91
C LEU A 402 -13.07 5.67 -14.61
N THR A 403 -13.55 5.38 -15.82
CA THR A 403 -14.43 6.28 -16.58
C THR A 403 -15.87 6.30 -16.07
N SER A 404 -16.39 5.17 -15.56
CA SER A 404 -17.79 5.08 -15.13
C SER A 404 -18.08 5.55 -13.71
N SER A 405 -17.15 5.41 -12.75
CA SER A 405 -17.49 5.60 -11.33
C SER A 405 -16.39 6.27 -10.48
N PHE A 406 -15.19 6.52 -11.01
CA PHE A 406 -14.09 7.08 -10.22
C PHE A 406 -14.36 8.48 -9.63
N ALA A 407 -15.22 9.28 -10.25
CA ALA A 407 -15.64 10.56 -9.70
C ALA A 407 -16.27 10.42 -8.30
N HIS A 408 -16.89 9.27 -8.00
CA HIS A 408 -17.49 8.94 -6.69
C HIS A 408 -16.45 8.46 -5.66
N LEU A 409 -15.17 8.41 -6.00
CA LEU A 409 -14.12 8.05 -5.04
C LEU A 409 -13.95 9.11 -3.95
N ARG A 410 -14.03 10.39 -4.35
CA ARG A 410 -13.83 11.56 -3.48
C ARG A 410 -15.11 12.34 -3.20
N ARG A 411 -16.13 12.25 -4.06
CA ARG A 411 -17.36 13.04 -3.95
C ARG A 411 -18.08 12.76 -2.62
N PRO A 412 -18.30 13.76 -1.75
CA PRO A 412 -19.08 13.57 -0.53
C PRO A 412 -20.52 13.15 -0.82
N GLU A 413 -21.10 12.34 0.06
CA GLU A 413 -22.50 11.89 0.02
C GLU A 413 -23.23 12.50 1.22
N GLY A 414 -23.86 13.66 1.02
CA GLY A 414 -24.46 14.44 2.10
C GLY A 414 -23.42 14.89 3.11
N ARG A 415 -23.52 14.37 4.34
CA ARG A 415 -22.63 14.65 5.48
C ARG A 415 -21.46 13.67 5.59
N ILE A 416 -21.34 12.71 4.67
CA ILE A 416 -20.28 11.70 4.64
C ILE A 416 -19.20 12.11 3.63
N HIS A 417 -17.97 12.26 4.11
CA HIS A 417 -16.77 12.56 3.34
C HIS A 417 -15.85 11.32 3.29
N TRP A 418 -15.14 11.15 2.18
CA TRP A 418 -14.32 9.96 1.93
C TRP A 418 -12.85 10.29 1.99
N ALA A 419 -12.08 9.57 2.80
CA ALA A 419 -10.62 9.64 2.86
C ALA A 419 -10.00 8.25 2.59
N GLY A 420 -8.73 8.08 2.95
CA GLY A 420 -7.95 6.89 2.61
C GLY A 420 -6.99 7.16 1.44
N THR A 421 -5.86 6.46 1.42
CA THR A 421 -4.79 6.72 0.45
C THR A 421 -5.23 6.52 -1.00
N GLU A 422 -6.25 5.69 -1.24
CA GLU A 422 -6.86 5.47 -2.55
C GLU A 422 -7.48 6.75 -3.13
N SER A 423 -7.96 7.67 -2.29
CA SER A 423 -8.55 8.93 -2.75
C SER A 423 -7.54 10.07 -2.88
N ALA A 424 -6.25 9.82 -2.64
CA ALA A 424 -5.18 10.77 -2.85
C ALA A 424 -4.94 11.05 -4.34
N THR A 425 -4.23 12.13 -4.64
CA THR A 425 -3.76 12.44 -5.99
C THR A 425 -2.24 12.48 -6.12
N GLU A 426 -1.55 12.62 -5.00
CA GLU A 426 -0.09 12.46 -4.89
C GLU A 426 0.16 11.22 -4.05
N TRP A 427 1.04 10.35 -4.53
CA TRP A 427 1.43 9.12 -3.83
C TRP A 427 0.23 8.27 -3.37
N MET A 428 -0.78 8.16 -4.24
CA MET A 428 -1.89 7.23 -4.08
C MET A 428 -1.36 5.84 -3.72
N GLY A 429 -1.92 5.23 -2.68
CA GLY A 429 -1.50 3.92 -2.20
C GLY A 429 -0.42 3.92 -1.11
N TYR A 430 0.23 5.06 -0.86
CA TYR A 430 1.33 5.19 0.11
C TYR A 430 0.91 5.94 1.38
N MET A 431 1.81 5.97 2.38
CA MET A 431 1.63 6.78 3.59
C MET A 431 1.46 8.27 3.28
N GLU A 432 2.21 8.79 2.31
CA GLU A 432 2.10 10.19 1.84
C GLU A 432 0.68 10.50 1.33
N GLY A 433 0.11 9.64 0.48
CA GLY A 433 -1.26 9.78 -0.01
C GLY A 433 -2.30 9.64 1.10
N ALA A 434 -2.06 8.79 2.11
CA ALA A 434 -2.94 8.68 3.26
C ALA A 434 -3.07 10.02 4.00
N ILE A 435 -1.94 10.70 4.24
CA ILE A 435 -1.90 12.01 4.90
C ILE A 435 -2.62 13.06 4.03
N GLN A 436 -2.25 13.17 2.75
CA GLN A 436 -2.86 14.14 1.81
C GLN A 436 -4.39 13.96 1.76
N SER A 437 -4.85 12.73 1.64
CA SER A 437 -6.28 12.41 1.58
C SER A 437 -7.03 12.77 2.86
N GLY A 438 -6.43 12.49 4.02
CA GLY A 438 -7.01 12.78 5.33
C GLY A 438 -7.15 14.28 5.57
N GLU A 439 -6.09 15.04 5.29
CA GLU A 439 -6.09 16.51 5.40
C GLU A 439 -7.13 17.14 4.47
N ARG A 440 -7.23 16.69 3.22
CA ARG A 440 -8.26 17.19 2.28
C ARG A 440 -9.68 16.84 2.75
N ALA A 441 -9.90 15.68 3.39
CA ALA A 441 -11.22 15.32 3.94
C ALA A 441 -11.63 16.28 5.07
N ALA A 442 -10.70 16.55 5.97
CA ALA A 442 -10.89 17.48 7.07
C ALA A 442 -11.18 18.89 6.54
N ASP A 443 -10.42 19.38 5.56
CA ASP A 443 -10.65 20.71 4.96
C ASP A 443 -11.98 20.81 4.21
N GLU A 444 -12.55 19.71 3.70
CA GLU A 444 -13.91 19.69 3.17
C GLU A 444 -14.98 19.79 4.27
N VAL A 445 -14.79 19.09 5.39
CA VAL A 445 -15.69 19.15 6.55
C VAL A 445 -15.64 20.55 7.19
N LEU A 446 -14.45 21.12 7.37
CA LEU A 446 -14.26 22.46 7.95
C LEU A 446 -14.95 23.57 7.15
N ARG A 447 -15.08 23.42 5.83
CA ARG A 447 -15.82 24.39 4.99
C ARG A 447 -17.34 24.31 5.16
N ARG A 448 -17.83 23.31 5.88
CA ARG A 448 -19.27 23.03 6.07
C ARG A 448 -19.70 23.04 7.55
N LEU A 449 -18.75 23.10 8.47
CA LEU A 449 -18.96 23.41 9.88
C LEU A 449 -19.07 24.92 10.04
#